data_AF-A0AAU7CA58-F1
#
_entry.id   AF-A0AAU7CA58-F1
#
_cell.length_a   1.000
_cell.length_b   1.000
_cell.length_c   1.000
_cell.angle_alpha   90.00
_cell.angle_beta   90.00
_cell.angle_gamma   90.00
#
_symmetry.space_group_name_H-M   'P 1'
#
loop_
_entity.id
_entity.type
_entity.pdbx_description
1 polymer ?
#
loop_
_entity_poly.entity_id
_entity_poly.type
_entity_poly.pdbx_seq_one_letter_code
_entity_poly.pdbx_strand_id
1 'polypeptide(L)'
;MRPTLLLTVTGCLLLAFLGLRTAADNPPHASEAAAEAASLDARFQESVQPFLATYCIGCHGKDKPEGDLDLTAFTTAESVARALSHWELVVEQLEAGSMPPAKAKRRPTDEARATVIAWVGAVRKREARRNAGDPGPVPARRLSNAEYDHTIRDLTGVDLRPTREFPVDPANEAGFDNSAESLAMSPALVKKYLQAARQVADHLVLKPDGLAFASHPVLADTDRDKYCVNSIIDFYKRQRIDYADYFFAAWRFRHREALGQPNASLASLASEAGLSSKYLATIWATLTDGLEEVGPTAALQALWRSCPLPLPMEIGRPPRGPAASGCATRSLPSVASSRPR
;
A
#
# COMPACT_ATOMS: atom_id res chain seq x y z
N MET A 1 -7.77 -25.65 -73.33
CA MET A 1 -9.11 -25.09 -73.66
C MET A 1 -9.23 -23.71 -73.05
N ARG A 2 -10.06 -22.88 -73.67
CA ARG A 2 -10.00 -21.41 -73.82
C ARG A 2 -10.14 -20.50 -72.56
N PRO A 3 -9.82 -19.19 -72.72
CA PRO A 3 -9.44 -18.19 -71.69
C PRO A 3 -10.44 -17.01 -71.56
N THR A 4 -10.20 -16.02 -70.68
CA THR A 4 -10.56 -14.57 -70.82
C THR A 4 -10.01 -13.80 -69.59
N LEU A 5 -9.25 -12.69 -69.59
CA LEU A 5 -9.15 -11.37 -70.27
C LEU A 5 -9.61 -10.20 -69.34
N LEU A 6 -8.98 -9.03 -69.53
CA LEU A 6 -9.21 -7.66 -69.00
C LEU A 6 -8.51 -7.28 -67.69
N LEU A 7 -8.01 -6.05 -67.49
CA LEU A 7 -7.56 -4.93 -68.35
C LEU A 7 -6.96 -3.89 -67.36
N THR A 8 -5.94 -3.16 -67.79
CA THR A 8 -5.31 -2.02 -67.11
C THR A 8 -6.20 -0.77 -67.07
N VAL A 9 -6.24 -0.01 -65.96
CA VAL A 9 -6.51 1.46 -65.97
C VAL A 9 -5.75 2.17 -64.83
N THR A 10 -4.98 3.17 -65.24
CA THR A 10 -4.21 4.17 -64.50
C THR A 10 -5.12 5.20 -63.78
N GLY A 11 -4.72 5.75 -62.63
CA GLY A 11 -5.44 6.90 -62.05
C GLY A 11 -4.78 7.53 -60.84
N CYS A 12 -4.04 8.62 -61.07
CA CYS A 12 -3.60 9.60 -60.06
C CYS A 12 -4.78 10.12 -59.22
N LEU A 13 -4.61 10.20 -57.90
CA LEU A 13 -5.35 11.16 -57.08
C LEU A 13 -4.43 11.68 -55.95
N LEU A 14 -3.75 12.80 -56.22
CA LEU A 14 -3.28 13.73 -55.21
C LEU A 14 -4.51 14.41 -54.59
N LEU A 15 -4.71 14.26 -53.28
CA LEU A 15 -5.68 15.06 -52.52
C LEU A 15 -4.99 15.81 -51.38
N ALA A 16 -4.98 17.13 -51.57
CA ALA A 16 -4.88 18.23 -50.62
C ALA A 16 -4.82 17.89 -49.11
N PHE A 17 -3.64 18.04 -48.51
CA PHE A 17 -3.53 18.41 -47.09
C PHE A 17 -3.75 19.93 -46.97
N LEU A 18 -5.01 20.31 -46.86
CA LEU A 18 -5.45 21.67 -46.55
C LEU A 18 -5.08 21.97 -45.10
N GLY A 19 -4.35 23.07 -44.90
CA GLY A 19 -3.84 23.50 -43.60
C GLY A 19 -4.96 23.78 -42.60
N LEU A 20 -4.99 22.99 -41.53
CA LEU A 20 -5.66 23.33 -40.29
C LEU A 20 -4.65 24.10 -39.44
N ARG A 21 -4.65 25.43 -39.57
CA ARG A 21 -4.02 26.31 -38.58
C ARG A 21 -4.87 26.22 -37.32
N THR A 22 -4.41 25.47 -36.32
CA THR A 22 -4.95 25.57 -34.97
C THR A 22 -4.71 26.98 -34.47
N ALA A 23 -5.80 27.64 -34.08
CA ALA A 23 -5.73 28.85 -33.27
C ALA A 23 -4.83 28.54 -32.06
N ALA A 24 -3.95 29.48 -31.73
CA ALA A 24 -3.11 29.38 -30.55
C ALA A 24 -3.99 29.16 -29.31
N ASP A 25 -3.91 27.96 -28.75
CA ASP A 25 -4.34 27.65 -27.39
C ASP A 25 -3.47 28.45 -26.44
N ASN A 26 -3.86 29.69 -26.15
CA ASN A 26 -3.36 30.39 -24.98
C ASN A 26 -4.19 29.85 -23.80
N PRO A 27 -3.60 29.14 -22.82
CA PRO A 27 -4.38 28.59 -21.72
C PRO A 27 -5.05 29.74 -20.94
N PRO A 28 -6.33 29.61 -20.53
CA PRO A 28 -7.09 30.67 -19.86
C PRO A 28 -6.40 31.23 -18.60
N HIS A 29 -5.49 30.47 -18.01
CA HIS A 29 -4.76 30.83 -16.79
C HIS A 29 -3.64 31.86 -16.98
N ALA A 30 -3.07 32.00 -18.19
CA ALA A 30 -1.94 32.93 -18.39
C ALA A 30 -2.37 34.41 -18.28
N SER A 31 -3.57 34.73 -18.75
CA SER A 31 -4.13 36.10 -18.69
C SER A 31 -4.56 36.48 -17.27
N GLU A 32 -5.15 35.53 -16.52
CA GLU A 32 -5.57 35.76 -15.14
C GLU A 32 -4.38 35.92 -14.19
N ALA A 33 -3.33 35.10 -14.35
CA ALA A 33 -2.12 35.18 -13.53
C ALA A 33 -1.36 36.50 -13.73
N ALA A 34 -1.35 37.02 -14.96
CA ALA A 34 -0.76 38.33 -15.28
C ALA A 34 -1.56 39.48 -14.67
N ALA A 35 -2.90 39.40 -14.70
CA ALA A 35 -3.77 40.40 -14.10
C ALA A 35 -3.68 40.42 -12.55
N GLU A 36 -3.61 39.25 -11.91
CA GLU A 36 -3.40 39.13 -10.46
C GLU A 36 -2.03 39.70 -10.05
N ALA A 37 -0.98 39.44 -10.83
CA ALA A 37 0.36 39.99 -10.59
C ALA A 37 0.35 41.53 -10.65
N ALA A 38 -0.23 42.11 -11.71
CA ALA A 38 -0.35 43.56 -11.87
C ALA A 38 -1.17 44.20 -10.73
N SER A 39 -2.23 43.53 -10.27
CA SER A 39 -3.02 43.97 -9.11
C SER A 39 -2.22 43.97 -7.80
N LEU A 40 -1.39 42.95 -7.57
CA LEU A 40 -0.52 42.90 -6.39
C LEU A 40 0.56 43.97 -6.44
N ASP A 41 1.15 44.25 -7.61
CA ASP A 41 2.11 45.34 -7.77
C ASP A 41 1.47 46.72 -7.57
N ALA A 42 0.27 46.95 -8.10
CA ALA A 42 -0.47 48.19 -7.86
C ALA A 42 -0.74 48.40 -6.37
N ARG A 43 -1.27 47.38 -5.68
CA ARG A 43 -1.50 47.42 -4.23
C ARG A 43 -0.21 47.61 -3.43
N PHE A 44 0.92 47.07 -3.90
CA PHE A 44 2.22 47.31 -3.27
C PHE A 44 2.58 48.79 -3.32
N GLN A 45 2.50 49.43 -4.48
CA GLN A 45 2.82 50.86 -4.64
C GLN A 45 1.85 51.76 -3.88
N GLU A 46 0.55 51.42 -3.87
CA GLU A 46 -0.49 52.25 -3.27
C GLU A 46 -0.53 52.17 -1.73
N SER A 47 -0.26 51.00 -1.15
CA SER A 47 -0.50 50.74 0.28
C SER A 47 0.72 50.25 1.05
N VAL A 48 1.54 49.38 0.46
CA VAL A 48 2.66 48.74 1.16
C VAL A 48 3.89 49.64 1.15
N GLN A 49 4.31 50.15 0.00
CA GLN A 49 5.48 51.01 -0.13
C GLN A 49 5.37 52.27 0.76
N PRO A 50 4.24 53.00 0.82
CA PRO A 50 4.10 54.15 1.72
C PRO A 50 4.15 53.74 3.21
N PHE A 51 3.60 52.57 3.54
CA PHE A 51 3.70 52.01 4.88
C PHE A 51 5.16 51.72 5.26
N LEU A 52 5.91 51.03 4.41
CA LEU A 52 7.32 50.73 4.64
C LEU A 52 8.15 52.01 4.80
N ALA A 53 7.93 53.00 3.93
CA ALA A 53 8.61 54.29 3.98
C ALA A 53 8.33 55.06 5.29
N THR A 54 7.11 54.97 5.80
CA THR A 54 6.70 55.71 7.00
C THR A 54 7.16 55.03 8.29
N TYR A 55 7.11 53.70 8.34
CA TYR A 55 7.21 52.94 9.59
C TYR A 55 8.44 52.02 9.68
N CYS A 56 9.04 51.61 8.56
CA CYS A 56 10.02 50.53 8.54
C CYS A 56 11.41 50.98 8.07
N ILE A 57 11.51 51.71 6.96
CA ILE A 57 12.79 52.03 6.27
C ILE A 57 13.76 52.85 7.14
N GLY A 58 13.25 53.59 8.13
CA GLY A 58 14.11 54.33 9.06
C GLY A 58 15.07 53.47 9.89
N CYS A 59 14.73 52.19 10.10
CA CYS A 59 15.52 51.19 10.84
C CYS A 59 15.84 49.93 10.02
N HIS A 60 15.16 49.67 8.90
CA HIS A 60 15.35 48.51 8.03
C HIS A 60 15.56 48.95 6.58
N GLY A 61 16.43 49.93 6.37
CA GLY A 61 16.75 50.46 5.04
C GLY A 61 18.24 50.30 4.72
N LYS A 62 18.62 50.58 3.48
CA LYS A 62 20.01 50.44 3.01
C LYS A 62 21.08 51.06 3.92
N ASP A 63 20.80 52.22 4.50
CA ASP A 63 21.74 52.93 5.37
C ASP A 63 21.78 52.38 6.80
N LYS A 64 20.72 51.68 7.23
CA LYS A 64 20.56 51.09 8.56
C LYS A 64 19.73 49.81 8.43
N PRO A 65 20.34 48.66 8.11
CA PRO A 65 19.61 47.39 8.02
C PRO A 65 19.61 46.70 9.40
N GLU A 66 18.83 47.20 10.35
CA GLU A 66 18.72 46.51 11.65
C GLU A 66 18.20 45.07 11.44
N GLY A 67 18.81 44.11 12.12
CA GLY A 67 18.47 42.69 11.94
C GLY A 67 18.82 42.13 10.55
N ASP A 68 19.80 42.72 9.86
CA ASP A 68 20.26 42.35 8.51
C ASP A 68 19.14 42.39 7.45
N LEU A 69 18.13 43.25 7.66
CA LEU A 69 16.97 43.40 6.79
C LEU A 69 16.97 44.76 6.09
N ASP A 70 17.07 44.77 4.76
CA ASP A 70 16.88 45.95 3.92
C ASP A 70 15.57 45.85 3.13
N LEU A 71 14.56 46.61 3.58
CA LEU A 71 13.24 46.65 2.94
C LEU A 71 13.21 47.53 1.68
N THR A 72 14.25 48.33 1.42
CA THR A 72 14.33 49.18 0.21
C THR A 72 14.61 48.37 -1.06
N ALA A 73 15.14 47.15 -0.92
CA ALA A 73 15.40 46.23 -2.01
C ALA A 73 14.11 45.67 -2.65
N PHE A 74 12.97 45.74 -1.96
CA PHE A 74 11.70 45.21 -2.44
C PHE A 74 10.88 46.32 -3.11
N THR A 75 10.62 46.14 -4.40
CA THR A 75 9.93 47.13 -5.23
C THR A 75 8.70 46.56 -5.94
N THR A 76 8.52 45.24 -5.93
CA THR A 76 7.45 44.51 -6.62
C THR A 76 6.99 43.30 -5.79
N ALA A 77 5.78 42.82 -6.05
CA ALA A 77 5.26 41.56 -5.51
C ALA A 77 6.19 40.38 -5.84
N GLU A 78 6.81 40.39 -7.01
CA GLU A 78 7.80 39.38 -7.43
C GLU A 78 9.08 39.43 -6.57
N SER A 79 9.59 40.63 -6.24
CA SER A 79 10.75 40.76 -5.34
C SER A 79 10.44 40.25 -3.93
N VAL A 80 9.20 40.41 -3.46
CA VAL A 80 8.72 39.88 -2.18
C VAL A 80 8.54 38.36 -2.25
N ALA A 81 7.97 37.84 -3.35
CA ALA A 81 7.78 36.42 -3.58
C ALA A 81 9.10 35.62 -3.53
N ARG A 82 10.21 36.21 -3.99
CA ARG A 82 11.55 35.59 -3.92
C ARG A 82 12.15 35.56 -2.51
N ALA A 83 11.62 36.35 -1.59
CA ALA A 83 12.14 36.49 -0.23
C ALA A 83 11.05 36.23 0.83
N LEU A 84 10.11 35.32 0.54
CA LEU A 84 8.97 35.07 1.43
C LEU A 84 9.36 34.71 2.86
N SER A 85 10.47 34.01 3.09
CA SER A 85 10.96 33.68 4.44
C SER A 85 11.25 34.92 5.29
N HIS A 86 11.85 35.97 4.71
CA HIS A 86 12.06 37.23 5.41
C HIS A 86 10.74 37.96 5.65
N TRP A 87 9.82 37.90 4.69
CA TRP A 87 8.51 38.55 4.80
C TRP A 87 7.56 37.83 5.76
N GLU A 88 7.76 36.54 6.03
CA GLU A 88 7.07 35.80 7.10
C GLU A 88 7.46 36.35 8.48
N LEU A 89 8.74 36.64 8.71
CA LEU A 89 9.19 37.33 9.93
C LEU A 89 8.58 38.73 10.04
N VAL A 90 8.52 39.49 8.94
CA VAL A 90 7.87 40.82 8.92
C VAL A 90 6.41 40.70 9.32
N VAL A 91 5.68 39.73 8.75
CA VAL A 91 4.27 39.47 9.11
C VAL A 91 4.15 39.11 10.58
N GLU A 92 4.99 38.21 11.10
CA GLU A 92 4.99 37.82 12.51
C GLU A 92 5.18 39.02 13.44
N GLN A 93 6.13 39.92 13.14
CA GLN A 93 6.35 41.12 13.95
C GLN A 93 5.19 42.13 13.83
N LEU A 94 4.54 42.23 12.68
CA LEU A 94 3.36 43.09 12.48
C LEU A 94 2.11 42.54 13.20
N GLU A 95 1.94 41.22 13.21
CA GLU A 95 0.88 40.51 13.93
C GLU A 95 1.08 40.63 15.44
N ALA A 96 2.31 40.46 15.93
CA ALA A 96 2.67 40.67 17.32
C ALA A 96 2.61 42.15 17.75
N GLY A 97 2.55 43.09 16.80
CA GLY A 97 2.59 44.53 17.05
C GLY A 97 3.90 45.03 17.67
N SER A 98 4.94 44.20 17.66
CA SER A 98 6.28 44.50 18.18
C SER A 98 7.03 45.51 17.31
N MET A 99 6.70 45.56 16.01
CA MET A 99 7.26 46.52 15.06
C MET A 99 6.19 47.50 14.53
N PRO A 100 6.50 48.81 14.46
CA PRO A 100 7.71 49.48 14.97
C PRO A 100 7.79 49.46 16.51
N PRO A 101 9.02 49.49 17.09
CA PRO A 101 9.22 49.37 18.54
C PRO A 101 8.56 50.52 19.30
N ALA A 102 8.30 50.33 20.59
CA ALA A 102 7.61 51.34 21.42
C ALA A 102 8.29 52.73 21.42
N LYS A 103 9.61 52.78 21.21
CA LYS A 103 10.41 54.01 21.09
C LYS A 103 10.34 54.69 19.71
N ALA A 104 9.69 54.08 18.73
CA ALA A 104 9.57 54.64 17.39
C ALA A 104 8.67 55.89 17.41
N LYS A 105 9.04 56.90 16.62
CA LYS A 105 8.31 58.18 16.57
C LYS A 105 6.89 58.05 16.03
N ARG A 106 6.61 57.01 15.24
CA ARG A 106 5.32 56.76 14.59
C ARG A 106 5.03 55.27 14.69
N ARG A 107 3.78 54.92 15.00
CA ARG A 107 3.27 53.55 14.97
C ARG A 107 2.02 53.49 14.09
N PRO A 108 1.88 52.43 13.27
CA PRO A 108 0.73 52.27 12.39
C PRO A 108 -0.52 51.90 13.19
N THR A 109 -1.70 52.22 12.66
CA THR A 109 -2.97 51.71 13.18
C THR A 109 -3.11 50.21 12.90
N ASP A 110 -4.05 49.56 13.56
CA ASP A 110 -4.29 48.13 13.38
C ASP A 110 -4.75 47.82 11.95
N GLU A 111 -5.57 48.70 11.36
CA GLU A 111 -6.02 48.59 9.97
C GLU A 111 -4.87 48.73 8.97
N ALA A 112 -3.93 49.63 9.24
CA ALA A 112 -2.76 49.82 8.39
C ALA A 112 -1.85 48.58 8.42
N ARG A 113 -1.64 47.96 9.59
CA ARG A 113 -0.88 46.69 9.69
C ARG A 113 -1.62 45.56 8.98
N ALA A 114 -2.93 45.43 9.23
CA ALA A 114 -3.76 44.39 8.61
C ALA A 114 -3.74 44.47 7.07
N THR A 115 -3.67 45.67 6.51
CA THR A 115 -3.57 45.88 5.05
C THR A 115 -2.29 45.26 4.48
N VAL A 116 -1.15 45.47 5.13
CA VAL A 116 0.14 44.91 4.71
C VAL A 116 0.15 43.39 4.90
N ILE A 117 -0.30 42.89 6.05
CA ILE A 117 -0.41 41.44 6.32
C ILE A 117 -1.28 40.76 5.26
N ALA A 118 -2.44 41.33 4.95
CA ALA A 118 -3.34 40.80 3.93
C ALA A 118 -2.73 40.82 2.53
N TRP A 119 -1.92 41.84 2.20
CA TRP A 119 -1.19 41.90 0.94
C TRP A 119 -0.11 40.81 0.85
N VAL A 120 0.73 40.64 1.88
CA VAL A 120 1.74 39.55 1.92
C VAL A 120 1.05 38.18 1.85
N GLY A 121 -0.07 38.00 2.55
CA GLY A 121 -0.89 36.80 2.47
C GLY A 121 -1.43 36.53 1.06
N ALA A 122 -1.78 37.57 0.30
CA ALA A 122 -2.19 37.42 -1.10
C ALA A 122 -1.02 37.02 -2.01
N VAL A 123 0.18 37.58 -1.81
CA VAL A 123 1.40 37.15 -2.52
C VAL A 123 1.70 35.67 -2.24
N ARG A 124 1.65 35.24 -0.97
CA ARG A 124 1.83 33.82 -0.58
C ARG A 124 0.81 32.91 -1.26
N LYS A 125 -0.47 33.28 -1.26
CA LYS A 125 -1.53 32.50 -1.94
C LYS A 125 -1.33 32.41 -3.44
N ARG A 126 -0.81 33.47 -4.08
CA ARG A 126 -0.45 33.44 -5.50
C ARG A 126 0.71 32.48 -5.75
N GLU A 127 1.79 32.57 -4.97
CA GLU A 127 2.93 31.66 -5.14
C GLU A 127 2.55 30.20 -4.86
N ALA A 128 1.74 29.94 -3.84
CA ALA A 128 1.23 28.60 -3.56
C ALA A 128 0.42 28.02 -4.74
N ARG A 129 -0.38 28.86 -5.42
CA ARG A 129 -1.13 28.47 -6.63
C ARG A 129 -0.22 28.32 -7.85
N ARG A 130 0.76 29.20 -7.99
CA ARG A 130 1.76 29.16 -9.08
C ARG A 130 2.62 27.91 -9.02
N ASN A 131 2.96 27.44 -7.82
CA ASN A 131 3.76 26.24 -7.57
C ASN A 131 2.88 25.03 -7.21
N ALA A 132 1.55 25.11 -7.41
CA ALA A 132 0.66 24.01 -7.06
C ALA A 132 1.02 22.75 -7.86
N GLY A 133 1.23 21.64 -7.16
CA GLY A 133 1.64 20.37 -7.76
C GLY A 133 3.15 20.20 -7.92
N ASP A 134 3.95 21.25 -7.67
CA ASP A 134 5.40 21.13 -7.54
C ASP A 134 5.75 20.98 -6.05
N PRO A 135 6.17 19.78 -5.59
CA PRO A 135 6.61 19.58 -4.21
C PRO A 135 7.94 20.29 -3.90
N GLY A 136 8.54 20.96 -4.88
CA GLY A 136 9.88 21.50 -4.82
C GLY A 136 10.93 20.41 -5.06
N PRO A 137 12.21 20.69 -4.78
CA PRO A 137 13.27 19.71 -4.89
C PRO A 137 13.02 18.54 -3.94
N VAL A 138 12.79 17.35 -4.49
CA VAL A 138 12.66 16.12 -3.71
C VAL A 138 14.00 15.38 -3.76
N PRO A 139 14.79 15.38 -2.68
CA PRO A 139 16.06 14.65 -2.66
C PRO A 139 15.78 13.15 -2.82
N ALA A 140 16.64 12.49 -3.60
CA ALA A 140 16.59 11.05 -3.72
C ALA A 140 16.86 10.41 -2.36
N ARG A 141 15.94 9.57 -1.90
CA ARG A 141 16.09 8.82 -0.65
C ARG A 141 16.07 7.32 -0.93
N ARG A 142 16.71 6.56 -0.05
CA ARG A 142 16.49 5.11 0.02
C ARG A 142 15.14 4.81 0.69
N LEU A 143 14.73 3.55 0.59
CA LEU A 143 13.69 3.02 1.47
C LEU A 143 14.20 2.97 2.92
N SER A 144 13.33 3.27 3.87
CA SER A 144 13.57 2.96 5.28
C SER A 144 13.71 1.44 5.47
N ASN A 145 14.27 1.02 6.59
CA ASN A 145 14.47 -0.39 6.92
C ASN A 145 13.12 -1.14 6.92
N ALA A 146 12.09 -0.52 7.50
CA ALA A 146 10.73 -1.07 7.50
C ALA A 146 10.12 -1.11 6.10
N GLU A 147 10.27 -0.04 5.31
CA GLU A 147 9.80 0.00 3.91
C GLU A 147 10.47 -1.09 3.06
N TYR A 148 11.78 -1.31 3.25
CA TYR A 148 12.52 -2.34 2.53
C TYR A 148 12.07 -3.75 2.93
N ASP A 149 11.94 -4.04 4.23
CA ASP A 149 11.46 -5.35 4.71
C ASP A 149 10.06 -5.68 4.18
N HIS A 150 9.15 -4.70 4.19
CA HIS A 150 7.80 -4.87 3.64
C HIS A 150 7.84 -5.07 2.12
N THR A 151 8.66 -4.32 1.40
CA THR A 151 8.82 -4.49 -0.05
C THR A 151 9.31 -5.89 -0.40
N ILE A 152 10.31 -6.40 0.33
CA ILE A 152 10.81 -7.76 0.12
C ILE A 152 9.73 -8.80 0.46
N ARG A 153 8.96 -8.59 1.54
CA ARG A 153 7.84 -9.47 1.89
C ARG A 153 6.77 -9.50 0.81
N ASP A 154 6.42 -8.36 0.25
CA ASP A 154 5.37 -8.27 -0.78
C ASP A 154 5.82 -8.88 -2.11
N LEU A 155 7.09 -8.70 -2.49
CA LEU A 155 7.66 -9.30 -3.70
C LEU A 155 7.86 -10.81 -3.59
N THR A 156 8.24 -11.30 -2.40
CA THR A 156 8.61 -12.72 -2.21
C THR A 156 7.48 -13.56 -1.60
N GLY A 157 6.50 -12.93 -0.96
CA GLY A 157 5.46 -13.58 -0.15
C GLY A 157 5.96 -14.08 1.22
N VAL A 158 7.21 -13.78 1.61
CA VAL A 158 7.86 -14.34 2.80
C VAL A 158 8.41 -13.23 3.70
N ASP A 159 8.18 -13.34 5.00
CA ASP A 159 8.70 -12.40 6.01
C ASP A 159 10.18 -12.66 6.35
N LEU A 160 11.09 -12.25 5.46
CA LEU A 160 12.53 -12.51 5.57
C LEU A 160 13.29 -11.53 6.50
N ARG A 161 12.78 -10.30 6.64
CA ARG A 161 13.40 -9.20 7.41
C ARG A 161 14.92 -9.04 7.19
N PRO A 162 15.38 -8.82 5.95
CA PRO A 162 16.80 -8.69 5.63
C PRO A 162 17.48 -7.46 6.26
N THR A 163 16.73 -6.45 6.71
CA THR A 163 17.31 -5.22 7.29
C THR A 163 17.71 -5.33 8.77
N ARG A 164 17.58 -6.50 9.41
CA ARG A 164 17.90 -6.69 10.85
C ARG A 164 19.31 -6.27 11.27
N GLU A 165 20.28 -6.31 10.35
CA GLU A 165 21.67 -5.89 10.61
C GLU A 165 21.98 -4.48 10.07
N PHE A 166 20.98 -3.75 9.59
CA PHE A 166 21.17 -2.40 9.09
C PHE A 166 21.28 -1.44 10.28
N PRO A 167 22.02 -0.33 10.13
CA PRO A 167 21.92 0.78 11.07
C PRO A 167 20.47 1.22 11.20
N VAL A 168 20.08 1.65 12.41
CA VAL A 168 18.77 2.26 12.65
C VAL A 168 18.64 3.51 11.78
N ASP A 169 17.45 3.69 11.19
CA ASP A 169 17.15 4.88 10.42
C ASP A 169 17.15 6.11 11.33
N PRO A 170 17.88 7.18 10.98
CA PRO A 170 17.88 8.39 11.79
C PRO A 170 16.53 9.10 11.66
N ALA A 171 15.99 9.56 12.79
CA ALA A 171 14.83 10.42 12.79
C ALA A 171 15.22 11.88 12.49
N ASN A 172 14.38 12.61 11.76
CA ASN A 172 14.53 14.05 11.58
C ASN A 172 14.15 14.82 12.87
N GLU A 173 14.27 16.14 12.87
CA GLU A 173 13.95 17.00 14.03
C GLU A 173 12.49 16.85 14.51
N ALA A 174 11.58 16.43 13.62
CA ALA A 174 10.18 16.18 13.92
C ALA A 174 9.89 14.71 14.32
N GLY A 175 10.92 13.86 14.40
CA GLY A 175 10.81 12.46 14.83
C GLY A 175 10.45 11.45 13.74
N PHE A 176 10.43 11.85 12.46
CA PHE A 176 10.13 10.96 11.34
C PHE A 176 11.40 10.29 10.80
N ASP A 177 11.35 8.97 10.59
CA ASP A 177 12.45 8.12 10.13
C ASP A 177 12.39 7.77 8.64
N ASN A 178 11.37 8.28 7.92
CA ASN A 178 11.14 8.04 6.50
C ASN A 178 11.40 9.27 5.61
N SER A 179 11.99 10.32 6.18
CA SER A 179 12.23 11.58 5.47
C SER A 179 13.48 11.52 4.59
N ALA A 180 13.45 12.24 3.47
CA ALA A 180 14.54 12.20 2.50
C ALA A 180 15.83 12.86 3.01
N GLU A 181 15.69 13.85 3.91
CA GLU A 181 16.81 14.56 4.53
C GLU A 181 17.61 13.65 5.47
N SER A 182 16.93 12.66 6.09
CA SER A 182 17.53 11.74 7.06
C SER A 182 18.08 10.46 6.40
N LEU A 183 17.43 9.98 5.33
CA LEU A 183 17.75 8.68 4.72
C LEU A 183 18.86 8.76 3.66
N ALA A 184 20.05 9.19 4.09
CA ALA A 184 21.25 9.18 3.26
C ALA A 184 21.84 7.76 3.07
N MET A 185 22.58 7.58 1.97
CA MET A 185 23.31 6.35 1.66
C MET A 185 24.78 6.48 2.07
N SER A 186 25.34 5.40 2.63
CA SER A 186 26.78 5.28 2.92
C SER A 186 27.38 4.05 2.24
N PRO A 187 28.70 4.03 1.96
CA PRO A 187 29.36 2.86 1.38
C PRO A 187 29.20 1.59 2.23
N ALA A 188 29.16 1.73 3.57
CA ALA A 188 28.91 0.62 4.47
C ALA A 188 27.48 0.07 4.33
N LEU A 189 26.49 0.96 4.18
CA LEU A 189 25.10 0.57 3.96
C LEU A 189 24.90 -0.13 2.61
N VAL A 190 25.57 0.31 1.54
CA VAL A 190 25.55 -0.40 0.24
C VAL A 190 26.02 -1.85 0.39
N LYS A 191 27.08 -2.10 1.18
CA LYS A 191 27.54 -3.47 1.47
C LYS A 191 26.47 -4.28 2.21
N LYS A 192 25.75 -3.67 3.15
CA LYS A 192 24.63 -4.31 3.85
C LYS A 192 23.46 -4.63 2.91
N TYR A 193 23.13 -3.75 1.96
CA TYR A 193 22.15 -4.06 0.91
C TYR A 193 22.58 -5.24 0.02
N LEU A 194 23.84 -5.34 -0.35
CA LEU A 194 24.35 -6.49 -1.12
C LEU A 194 24.30 -7.79 -0.32
N GLN A 195 24.59 -7.74 0.98
CA GLN A 195 24.46 -8.88 1.88
C GLN A 195 22.98 -9.30 2.03
N ALA A 196 22.09 -8.33 2.22
CA ALA A 196 20.64 -8.55 2.26
C ALA A 196 20.12 -9.17 0.95
N ALA A 197 20.57 -8.69 -0.21
CA ALA A 197 20.19 -9.26 -1.50
C ALA A 197 20.63 -10.72 -1.64
N ARG A 198 21.82 -11.08 -1.16
CA ARG A 198 22.27 -12.49 -1.10
C ARG A 198 21.39 -13.31 -0.17
N GLN A 199 21.08 -12.79 1.02
CA GLN A 199 20.19 -13.47 1.96
C GLN A 199 18.80 -13.71 1.35
N VAL A 200 18.25 -12.75 0.61
CA VAL A 200 16.97 -12.96 -0.10
C VAL A 200 17.12 -14.00 -1.22
N ALA A 201 18.22 -13.96 -1.98
CA ALA A 201 18.50 -14.93 -3.03
C ALA A 201 18.69 -16.36 -2.50
N ASP A 202 19.24 -16.52 -1.29
CA ASP A 202 19.39 -17.82 -0.63
C ASP A 202 18.05 -18.50 -0.37
N HIS A 203 16.92 -17.77 -0.39
CA HIS A 203 15.58 -18.33 -0.22
C HIS A 203 14.88 -18.65 -1.56
N LEU A 204 15.52 -18.38 -2.70
CA LEU A 204 14.95 -18.58 -4.02
C LEU A 204 14.80 -20.08 -4.35
N VAL A 205 13.62 -20.44 -4.83
CA VAL A 205 13.30 -21.77 -5.35
C VAL A 205 12.90 -21.65 -6.82
N LEU A 206 13.73 -22.24 -7.69
CA LEU A 206 13.37 -22.44 -9.09
C LEU A 206 12.36 -23.58 -9.22
N LYS A 207 11.26 -23.31 -9.92
CA LYS A 207 10.21 -24.27 -10.29
C LYS A 207 10.23 -24.51 -11.80
N PRO A 208 9.59 -25.58 -12.29
CA PRO A 208 9.45 -25.81 -13.73
C PRO A 208 8.75 -24.66 -14.48
N ASP A 209 7.85 -23.93 -13.82
CA ASP A 209 7.00 -22.87 -14.37
C ASP A 209 7.37 -21.45 -13.91
N GLY A 210 8.48 -21.28 -13.17
CA GLY A 210 8.91 -19.97 -12.69
C GLY A 210 9.76 -20.04 -11.43
N LEU A 211 9.53 -19.11 -10.51
CA LEU A 211 10.26 -19.01 -9.25
C LEU A 211 9.32 -18.79 -8.06
N ALA A 212 9.80 -19.11 -6.87
CA ALA A 212 9.18 -18.73 -5.60
C ALA A 212 10.26 -18.54 -4.53
N PHE A 213 9.83 -18.17 -3.33
CA PHE A 213 10.70 -18.04 -2.18
C PHE A 213 10.21 -18.96 -1.04
N ALA A 214 11.17 -19.56 -0.35
CA ALA A 214 10.93 -20.39 0.82
C ALA A 214 11.07 -19.56 2.11
N SER A 215 10.42 -19.99 3.20
CA SER A 215 10.59 -19.38 4.53
C SER A 215 11.92 -19.73 5.21
N HIS A 216 12.75 -20.53 4.56
CA HIS A 216 14.08 -20.93 5.00
C HIS A 216 15.05 -20.86 3.81
N PRO A 217 16.37 -20.73 4.05
CA PRO A 217 17.36 -20.83 2.99
C PRO A 217 17.24 -22.18 2.24
N VAL A 218 17.51 -22.15 0.94
CA VAL A 218 17.49 -23.27 0.00
C VAL A 218 18.83 -23.32 -0.70
N LEU A 219 19.84 -23.80 0.03
CA LEU A 219 21.23 -23.82 -0.41
C LEU A 219 21.66 -25.20 -0.91
N ALA A 220 21.07 -26.26 -0.37
CA ALA A 220 21.33 -27.64 -0.76
C ALA A 220 20.08 -28.32 -1.32
N ASP A 221 20.27 -29.44 -2.01
CA ASP A 221 19.16 -30.24 -2.56
C ASP A 221 18.18 -30.71 -1.48
N THR A 222 18.68 -31.02 -0.28
CA THR A 222 17.84 -31.38 0.87
C THR A 222 16.88 -30.26 1.29
N ASP A 223 17.26 -29.00 1.13
CA ASP A 223 16.39 -27.86 1.45
C ASP A 223 15.29 -27.71 0.39
N ARG A 224 15.63 -28.00 -0.88
CA ARG A 224 14.66 -28.03 -1.98
C ARG A 224 13.65 -29.14 -1.78
N ASP A 225 14.10 -30.34 -1.38
CA ASP A 225 13.23 -31.46 -1.06
C ASP A 225 12.27 -31.09 0.08
N LYS A 226 12.79 -30.47 1.14
CA LYS A 226 11.98 -29.97 2.25
C LYS A 226 10.92 -28.95 1.78
N TYR A 227 11.28 -28.02 0.90
CA TYR A 227 10.32 -27.08 0.32
C TYR A 227 9.22 -27.80 -0.48
N CYS A 228 9.59 -28.75 -1.32
CA CYS A 228 8.64 -29.54 -2.12
C CYS A 228 7.69 -30.34 -1.24
N VAL A 229 8.20 -31.04 -0.23
CA VAL A 229 7.40 -31.82 0.72
C VAL A 229 6.43 -30.92 1.48
N ASN A 230 6.90 -29.79 2.01
CA ASN A 230 6.04 -28.84 2.72
C ASN A 230 4.99 -28.22 1.81
N SER A 231 5.31 -27.96 0.53
CA SER A 231 4.35 -27.44 -0.44
C SER A 231 3.18 -28.40 -0.68
N ILE A 232 3.46 -29.71 -0.71
CA ILE A 232 2.43 -30.76 -0.79
C ILE A 232 1.59 -30.76 0.50
N ILE A 233 2.23 -30.74 1.67
CA ILE A 233 1.55 -30.71 2.96
C ILE A 233 0.61 -29.49 3.05
N ASP A 234 1.09 -28.31 2.67
CA ASP A 234 0.32 -27.07 2.72
C ASP A 234 -0.82 -27.06 1.70
N PHE A 235 -0.65 -27.69 0.54
CA PHE A 235 -1.75 -27.93 -0.39
C PHE A 235 -2.88 -28.71 0.28
N TYR A 236 -2.57 -29.83 0.95
CA TYR A 236 -3.58 -30.62 1.66
C TYR A 236 -4.19 -29.89 2.86
N LYS A 237 -3.39 -29.13 3.64
CA LYS A 237 -3.91 -28.33 4.76
C LYS A 237 -4.87 -27.23 4.31
N ARG A 238 -4.67 -26.66 3.12
CA ARG A 238 -5.59 -25.66 2.55
C ARG A 238 -6.91 -26.27 2.08
N GLN A 239 -6.92 -27.55 1.72
CA GLN A 239 -8.15 -28.27 1.41
C GLN A 239 -8.85 -28.62 2.72
N ARG A 240 -9.87 -27.83 3.09
CA ARG A 240 -10.69 -28.12 4.27
C ARG A 240 -11.62 -29.30 3.99
N ILE A 241 -11.08 -30.51 4.02
CA ILE A 241 -11.87 -31.74 3.94
C ILE A 241 -12.34 -32.06 5.35
N ASP A 242 -13.64 -31.92 5.61
CA ASP A 242 -14.24 -32.41 6.84
C ASP A 242 -14.52 -33.91 6.69
N TYR A 243 -13.58 -34.72 7.18
CA TYR A 243 -13.72 -36.17 7.14
C TYR A 243 -14.95 -36.68 7.88
N ALA A 244 -15.45 -35.95 8.90
CA ALA A 244 -16.62 -36.37 9.65
C ALA A 244 -17.86 -36.43 8.75
N ASP A 245 -18.03 -35.49 7.83
CA ASP A 245 -19.15 -35.47 6.89
C ASP A 245 -19.10 -36.67 5.93
N TYR A 246 -17.90 -37.02 5.43
CA TYR A 246 -17.71 -38.20 4.61
C TYR A 246 -17.99 -39.50 5.37
N PHE A 247 -17.48 -39.63 6.60
CA PHE A 247 -17.77 -40.79 7.45
C PHE A 247 -19.26 -40.89 7.79
N PHE A 248 -19.93 -39.76 8.05
CA PHE A 248 -21.35 -39.74 8.33
C PHE A 248 -22.19 -40.10 7.08
N ALA A 249 -21.84 -39.61 5.90
CA ALA A 249 -22.49 -39.99 4.65
C ALA A 249 -22.31 -41.48 4.33
N ALA A 250 -21.11 -42.03 4.56
CA ALA A 250 -20.85 -43.46 4.47
C ALA A 250 -21.71 -44.23 5.49
N TRP A 251 -21.84 -43.73 6.72
CA TRP A 251 -22.61 -44.40 7.77
C TRP A 251 -24.10 -44.42 7.43
N ARG A 252 -24.63 -43.30 6.92
CA ARG A 252 -25.99 -43.22 6.38
C ARG A 252 -26.22 -44.24 5.26
N PHE A 253 -25.23 -44.42 4.38
CA PHE A 253 -25.31 -45.41 3.31
C PHE A 253 -25.32 -46.86 3.84
N ARG A 254 -24.48 -47.18 4.83
CA ARG A 254 -24.45 -48.49 5.51
C ARG A 254 -25.79 -48.83 6.16
N HIS A 255 -26.46 -47.83 6.72
CA HIS A 255 -27.70 -47.99 7.49
C HIS A 255 -28.95 -47.48 6.76
N ARG A 256 -28.88 -47.31 5.43
CA ARG A 256 -29.93 -46.68 4.63
C ARG A 256 -31.31 -47.36 4.76
N GLU A 257 -31.36 -48.67 4.92
CA GLU A 257 -32.61 -49.42 5.14
C GLU A 257 -33.25 -49.06 6.48
N ALA A 258 -32.47 -49.09 7.56
CA ALA A 258 -32.93 -48.72 8.90
C ALA A 258 -33.32 -47.24 9.01
N LEU A 259 -32.76 -46.38 8.16
CA LEU A 259 -33.09 -44.95 8.06
C LEU A 259 -34.29 -44.67 7.12
N GLY A 260 -34.94 -45.69 6.56
CA GLY A 260 -36.08 -45.51 5.64
C GLY A 260 -35.71 -44.96 4.26
N GLN A 261 -34.43 -45.07 3.86
CA GLN A 261 -33.88 -44.62 2.58
C GLN A 261 -33.28 -45.78 1.76
N PRO A 262 -34.00 -46.89 1.48
CA PRO A 262 -33.43 -48.09 0.86
C PRO A 262 -32.81 -47.86 -0.52
N ASN A 263 -33.31 -46.88 -1.27
CA ASN A 263 -32.86 -46.53 -2.61
C ASN A 263 -31.72 -45.49 -2.64
N ALA A 264 -31.24 -45.02 -1.48
CA ALA A 264 -30.14 -44.07 -1.42
C ALA A 264 -28.85 -44.70 -1.95
N SER A 265 -28.22 -44.02 -2.91
CA SER A 265 -26.87 -44.36 -3.40
C SER A 265 -25.82 -43.48 -2.72
N LEU A 266 -24.55 -43.93 -2.69
CA LEU A 266 -23.42 -43.11 -2.26
C LEU A 266 -23.38 -41.76 -3.00
N ALA A 267 -23.66 -41.76 -4.31
CA ALA A 267 -23.70 -40.55 -5.12
C ALA A 267 -24.81 -39.58 -4.65
N SER A 268 -26.01 -40.10 -4.35
CA SER A 268 -27.11 -39.26 -3.86
C SER A 268 -26.83 -38.66 -2.48
N LEU A 269 -26.23 -39.43 -1.57
CA LEU A 269 -25.87 -38.96 -0.23
C LEU A 269 -24.70 -37.97 -0.26
N ALA A 270 -23.73 -38.18 -1.16
CA ALA A 270 -22.66 -37.20 -1.39
C ALA A 270 -23.24 -35.88 -1.90
N SER A 271 -24.14 -35.92 -2.88
CA SER A 271 -24.78 -34.72 -3.43
C SER A 271 -25.61 -33.98 -2.37
N GLU A 272 -26.33 -34.70 -1.50
CA GLU A 272 -27.12 -34.11 -0.42
C GLU A 272 -26.24 -33.39 0.61
N ALA A 273 -25.08 -33.95 0.93
CA ALA A 273 -24.14 -33.40 1.90
C ALA A 273 -23.12 -32.40 1.32
N GLY A 274 -23.20 -32.10 0.01
CA GLY A 274 -22.24 -31.21 -0.66
C GLY A 274 -20.82 -31.80 -0.77
N LEU A 275 -20.71 -33.13 -0.80
CA LEU A 275 -19.45 -33.88 -0.80
C LEU A 275 -19.06 -34.38 -2.20
N SER A 276 -17.77 -34.66 -2.39
CA SER A 276 -17.28 -35.30 -3.61
C SER A 276 -17.73 -36.76 -3.67
N SER A 277 -18.55 -37.11 -4.67
CA SER A 277 -19.05 -38.48 -4.88
C SER A 277 -17.91 -39.48 -5.10
N LYS A 278 -16.89 -39.10 -5.88
CA LYS A 278 -15.71 -39.93 -6.13
C LYS A 278 -14.92 -40.18 -4.85
N TYR A 279 -14.73 -39.15 -4.03
CA TYR A 279 -13.97 -39.29 -2.79
C TYR A 279 -14.73 -40.11 -1.74
N LEU A 280 -16.06 -39.91 -1.63
CA LEU A 280 -16.91 -40.72 -0.75
C LEU A 280 -16.87 -42.21 -1.16
N ALA A 281 -16.88 -42.51 -2.46
CA ALA A 281 -16.75 -43.90 -2.93
C ALA A 281 -15.38 -44.51 -2.54
N THR A 282 -14.30 -43.75 -2.62
CA THR A 282 -12.97 -44.19 -2.15
C THR A 282 -12.94 -44.43 -0.64
N ILE A 283 -13.53 -43.53 0.16
CA ILE A 283 -13.65 -43.70 1.61
C ILE A 283 -14.46 -44.95 1.93
N TRP A 284 -15.61 -45.14 1.28
CA TRP A 284 -16.43 -46.33 1.44
C TRP A 284 -15.63 -47.60 1.18
N ALA A 285 -14.99 -47.70 0.01
CA ALA A 285 -14.15 -48.84 -0.36
C ALA A 285 -13.03 -49.08 0.68
N THR A 286 -12.35 -48.03 1.15
CA THR A 286 -11.28 -48.15 2.16
C THR A 286 -11.80 -48.71 3.49
N LEU A 287 -13.06 -48.41 3.85
CA LEU A 287 -13.68 -48.86 5.10
C LEU A 287 -14.29 -50.26 5.01
N THR A 288 -14.68 -50.70 3.82
CA THR A 288 -15.44 -51.96 3.63
C THR A 288 -14.67 -53.04 2.88
N ASP A 289 -13.73 -52.67 2.01
CA ASP A 289 -13.06 -53.58 1.10
C ASP A 289 -11.69 -53.95 1.67
N GLY A 290 -11.39 -55.24 1.74
CA GLY A 290 -10.12 -55.76 2.24
C GLY A 290 -9.95 -55.57 3.75
N LEU A 291 -9.76 -56.66 4.48
CA LEU A 291 -9.41 -56.58 5.89
C LEU A 291 -7.91 -56.34 6.00
N GLU A 292 -7.53 -55.11 6.33
CA GLU A 292 -6.16 -54.81 6.71
C GLU A 292 -5.91 -55.28 8.14
N GLU A 293 -4.85 -56.06 8.36
CA GLU A 293 -4.53 -56.61 9.69
C GLU A 293 -3.66 -55.68 10.54
N VAL A 294 -2.85 -54.82 9.90
CA VAL A 294 -1.89 -53.95 10.59
C VAL A 294 -1.88 -52.55 9.96
N GLY A 295 -1.74 -51.53 10.81
CA GLY A 295 -1.52 -50.14 10.38
C GLY A 295 -2.71 -49.20 10.57
N PRO A 296 -2.62 -47.97 10.05
CA PRO A 296 -3.61 -46.93 10.29
C PRO A 296 -4.99 -47.28 9.72
N THR A 297 -5.02 -47.91 8.55
CA THR A 297 -6.26 -48.33 7.88
C THR A 297 -6.98 -49.42 8.70
N ALA A 298 -6.24 -50.40 9.24
CA ALA A 298 -6.79 -51.44 10.09
C ALA A 298 -7.47 -50.83 11.35
N ALA A 299 -6.80 -49.87 12.00
CA ALA A 299 -7.35 -49.16 13.15
C ALA A 299 -8.62 -48.37 12.78
N LEU A 300 -8.63 -47.70 11.63
CA LEU A 300 -9.79 -46.97 11.14
C LEU A 300 -10.97 -47.89 10.82
N GLN A 301 -10.73 -49.03 10.17
CA GLN A 301 -11.75 -50.03 9.89
C GLN A 301 -12.33 -50.64 11.18
N ALA A 302 -11.51 -50.84 12.21
CA ALA A 302 -11.98 -51.30 13.52
C ALA A 302 -12.92 -50.27 14.18
N LEU A 303 -12.55 -48.99 14.18
CA LEU A 303 -13.41 -47.89 14.66
C LEU A 303 -14.72 -47.80 13.86
N TRP A 304 -14.64 -47.95 12.55
CA TRP A 304 -15.82 -47.96 11.67
C TRP A 304 -16.80 -49.10 11.98
N ARG A 305 -16.27 -50.29 12.28
CA ARG A 305 -17.10 -51.44 12.64
C ARG A 305 -17.76 -51.28 14.01
N SER A 306 -17.13 -50.55 14.93
CA SER A 306 -17.68 -50.27 16.26
C SER A 306 -18.64 -49.07 16.31
N CYS A 307 -18.88 -48.38 15.18
CA CYS A 307 -19.87 -47.32 15.12
C CYS A 307 -21.28 -47.82 15.49
N PRO A 308 -22.06 -47.04 16.26
CA PRO A 308 -23.37 -47.46 16.75
C PRO A 308 -24.39 -47.61 15.60
N LEU A 309 -25.39 -48.45 15.84
CA LEU A 309 -26.57 -48.55 14.99
C LEU A 309 -27.39 -47.26 15.06
N PRO A 310 -28.13 -46.89 14.00
CA PRO A 310 -29.09 -45.80 14.07
C PRO A 310 -30.12 -46.09 15.16
N LEU A 311 -30.34 -45.12 16.06
CA LEU A 311 -31.39 -45.24 17.06
C LEU A 311 -32.75 -45.34 16.35
N PRO A 312 -33.70 -46.18 16.83
CA PRO A 312 -35.04 -46.23 16.28
C PRO A 312 -35.72 -44.87 16.45
N MET A 313 -35.77 -44.10 15.37
CA MET A 313 -36.56 -42.87 15.19
C MET A 313 -36.50 -41.78 16.28
N GLU A 314 -35.70 -40.74 16.05
CA GLU A 314 -36.32 -39.40 16.02
C GLU A 314 -36.62 -39.06 14.56
N ILE A 315 -37.80 -39.47 14.09
CA ILE A 315 -38.34 -38.96 12.82
C ILE A 315 -38.57 -37.46 13.03
N GLY A 316 -37.84 -36.62 12.28
CA GLY A 316 -38.28 -35.25 12.01
C GLY A 316 -37.35 -34.10 12.38
N ARG A 317 -36.09 -34.31 12.78
CA ARG A 317 -35.16 -33.17 12.91
C ARG A 317 -34.45 -32.90 11.57
N PRO A 318 -34.64 -31.73 10.93
CA PRO A 318 -33.91 -31.39 9.70
C PRO A 318 -32.40 -31.32 9.97
N PRO A 319 -31.55 -31.49 8.94
CA PRO A 319 -30.11 -31.35 9.09
C PRO A 319 -29.82 -29.98 9.72
N ARG A 320 -28.96 -29.93 10.74
CA ARG A 320 -28.44 -28.64 11.21
C ARG A 320 -27.74 -28.02 10.01
N GLY A 321 -28.31 -26.92 9.50
CA GLY A 321 -27.65 -26.08 8.52
C GLY A 321 -26.26 -25.66 9.02
N PRO A 322 -25.40 -25.12 8.13
CA PRO A 322 -24.03 -24.80 8.47
C PRO A 322 -24.04 -23.94 9.74
N ALA A 323 -23.46 -24.47 10.81
CA ALA A 323 -23.31 -23.72 12.04
C ALA A 323 -22.54 -22.45 11.69
N ALA A 324 -23.21 -21.31 11.74
CA ALA A 324 -22.55 -20.02 11.74
C ALA A 324 -21.46 -20.10 12.80
N SER A 325 -20.21 -19.93 12.39
CA SER A 325 -19.05 -19.81 13.26
C SER A 325 -19.24 -18.60 14.18
N GLY A 326 -20.01 -18.78 15.26
CA GLY A 326 -19.97 -17.97 16.45
C GLY A 326 -18.72 -18.36 17.21
N CYS A 327 -17.63 -17.64 16.94
CA CYS A 327 -16.39 -17.70 17.70
C CYS A 327 -16.68 -17.35 19.17
N ALA A 328 -16.97 -18.35 19.99
CA ALA A 328 -16.84 -18.25 21.44
C ALA A 328 -15.46 -18.78 21.80
N THR A 329 -14.51 -17.86 21.93
CA THR A 329 -13.17 -18.10 22.48
C THR A 329 -13.29 -18.68 23.88
N ARG A 330 -13.26 -20.00 23.99
CA ARG A 330 -13.02 -20.68 25.26
C ARG A 330 -11.51 -20.72 25.46
N SER A 331 -11.02 -19.73 26.20
CA SER A 331 -9.63 -19.65 26.66
C SER A 331 -9.23 -20.95 27.35
N LEU A 332 -8.25 -21.66 26.79
CA LEU A 332 -7.55 -22.74 27.49
C LEU A 332 -6.48 -22.11 28.40
N PRO A 333 -6.30 -22.63 29.63
CA PRO A 333 -5.34 -22.07 30.58
C PRO A 333 -3.89 -22.31 30.12
N SER A 334 -3.07 -21.27 30.29
CA SER A 334 -1.64 -21.26 30.05
C SER A 334 -0.94 -22.34 30.89
N VAL A 335 -0.27 -23.28 30.22
CA VAL A 335 0.68 -24.18 30.87
C VAL A 335 2.01 -23.43 30.97
N ALA A 336 2.33 -23.00 32.19
CA ALA A 336 3.62 -22.41 32.54
C ALA A 336 4.74 -23.46 32.36
N SER A 337 5.63 -23.22 31.41
CA SER A 337 6.89 -23.95 31.27
C SER A 337 7.88 -23.46 32.34
N SER A 338 7.94 -24.17 33.46
CA SER A 338 9.06 -24.11 34.39
C SER A 338 10.31 -24.72 33.74
N ARG A 339 11.33 -23.90 33.42
CA ARG A 339 12.70 -24.40 33.21
C ARG A 339 13.45 -24.40 34.54
N PRO A 340 14.20 -25.46 34.88
CA PRO A 340 15.13 -25.44 35.99
C PRO A 340 16.41 -24.66 35.63
N ARG A 341 17.12 -24.26 36.69
CA ARG A 341 18.23 -23.30 36.78
C ARG A 341 19.41 -23.54 35.84
#